data_AF-A0AA97CRI3-F1
#
_entry.id   AF-A0AA97CRI3-F1
#
_cell.length_a   1.000
_cell.length_b   1.000
_cell.length_c   1.000
_cell.angle_alpha   90.00
_cell.angle_beta   90.00
_cell.angle_gamma   90.00
#
_symmetry.space_group_name_H-M   'P 1'
#
loop_
_entity.id
_entity.type
_entity.pdbx_description
1 polymer ?
#
loop_
_entity_poly.entity_id
_entity_poly.type
_entity_poly.pdbx_seq_one_letter_code
_entity_poly.pdbx_strand_id
1 'polypeptide(L)' 'MQGTNWVKCSNKMPEKDVRVMAIWNGMPTILCLFSITGLWDDGDFYSCIPLEDVTHWMPLPPMPEGE' A
#
# COMPACT_ATOMS: atom_id res chain seq x y z
N MET A 1 12.41 -8.51 19.87
CA MET A 1 11.27 -7.64 19.51
C MET A 1 11.04 -7.84 18.03
N GLN A 2 9.91 -8.46 17.64
CA GLN A 2 9.55 -8.61 16.23
C GLN A 2 9.33 -7.21 15.65
N GLY A 3 10.21 -6.78 14.76
CA GLY A 3 10.03 -5.54 14.02
C GLY A 3 8.74 -5.63 13.21
N THR A 4 8.01 -4.53 13.12
CA THR A 4 6.77 -4.49 12.34
C THR A 4 7.07 -4.65 10.85
N ASN A 5 6.19 -5.30 10.08
CA ASN A 5 6.31 -5.45 8.62
C ASN A 5 6.10 -4.14 7.81
N TRP A 6 5.97 -3.00 8.50
CA TRP A 6 5.80 -1.68 7.88
C TRP A 6 7.10 -1.18 7.25
N VAL A 7 7.01 -0.78 5.98
CA VAL A 7 8.07 -0.20 5.18
C VAL A 7 7.76 1.27 4.95
N LYS A 8 8.70 2.15 5.29
CA LYS A 8 8.62 3.59 4.97
C LYS A 8 8.69 3.79 3.47
N CYS A 9 7.79 4.57 2.89
CA CYS A 9 7.81 4.91 1.46
C CYS A 9 9.14 5.56 1.04
N SER A 10 9.73 6.39 1.91
CA SER A 10 11.04 7.01 1.68
C SER A 10 12.22 6.03 1.68
N ASN A 11 12.07 4.83 2.26
CA ASN A 11 13.07 3.78 2.19
C ASN A 11 12.89 2.94 0.92
N LYS A 12 11.65 2.54 0.63
CA LYS A 12 11.30 1.69 -0.51
C LYS A 12 9.80 1.81 -0.82
N MET A 13 9.48 2.06 -2.09
CA MET A 13 8.12 1.96 -2.62
C MET A 13 7.75 0.48 -2.88
N PRO A 14 6.46 0.10 -2.81
CA PRO A 14 6.04 -1.23 -3.21
C PRO A 14 6.27 -1.43 -4.72
N GLU A 15 6.17 -2.69 -5.14
CA GLU A 15 6.11 -3.00 -6.57
C GLU A 15 4.85 -2.36 -7.18
N LYS A 16 4.99 -1.85 -8.41
CA LYS A 16 3.86 -1.28 -9.13
C LYS A 16 2.82 -2.35 -9.40
N ASP A 17 1.56 -1.96 -9.39
CA ASP A 17 0.42 -2.83 -9.70
C ASP A 17 0.23 -4.00 -8.69
N VAL A 18 0.90 -3.94 -7.53
CA VAL A 18 0.75 -4.89 -6.42
C VAL A 18 -0.03 -4.24 -5.27
N ARG A 19 -1.03 -4.97 -4.75
CA ARG A 19 -1.84 -4.52 -3.60
C ARG A 19 -1.07 -4.68 -2.29
N VAL A 20 -1.11 -3.63 -1.48
CA VAL A 20 -0.49 -3.56 -0.15
C VAL A 20 -1.47 -2.97 0.86
N MET A 21 -1.23 -3.20 2.15
CA MET A 21 -1.94 -2.49 3.22
C MET A 21 -1.20 -1.20 3.54
N ALA A 22 -1.93 -0.10 3.66
CA ALA A 22 -1.43 1.21 4.06
C ALA A 22 -2.39 1.87 5.05
N ILE A 23 -1.98 2.99 5.64
CA ILE A 23 -2.91 3.91 6.33
C ILE A 23 -3.10 5.13 5.43
N TRP A 24 -4.35 5.39 5.03
CA TRP A 24 -4.74 6.58 4.30
C TRP A 24 -5.93 7.24 5.00
N ASN A 25 -5.88 8.57 5.18
CA ASN A 25 -6.89 9.32 5.94
C ASN A 25 -7.22 8.73 7.34
N GLY A 26 -6.21 8.18 8.01
CA GLY A 26 -6.34 7.58 9.33
C GLY A 26 -6.99 6.19 9.34
N MET A 27 -7.30 5.61 8.18
CA MET A 27 -7.91 4.29 8.06
C MET A 27 -6.94 3.28 7.42
N PRO A 28 -6.94 2.01 7.86
CA PRO A 28 -6.31 0.93 7.10
C PRO A 28 -7.01 0.78 5.76
N THR A 29 -6.24 0.82 4.67
CA THR A 29 -6.74 0.78 3.29
C THR A 29 -5.85 -0.11 2.44
N ILE A 30 -6.47 -0.86 1.54
CA ILE A 30 -5.73 -1.62 0.52
C ILE A 30 -5.43 -0.66 -0.63
N LEU A 31 -4.16 -0.40 -0.88
CA LEU A 31 -3.70 0.50 -1.92
C LEU A 31 -2.80 -0.22 -2.91
N CYS A 32 -2.61 0.40 -4.07
CA CYS A 32 -1.69 -0.02 -5.11
C CYS A 32 -0.89 1.20 -5.60
N LEU A 33 0.41 1.04 -5.88
CA LEU A 33 1.18 2.04 -6.61
C LEU A 33 0.94 1.83 -8.11
N PHE A 34 0.10 2.66 -8.72
CA PHE A 34 -0.37 2.41 -10.06
C PHE A 34 0.67 2.78 -11.11
N SER A 35 0.98 1.86 -12.04
CA SER A 35 2.08 2.07 -12.98
C SER A 35 1.85 3.20 -13.98
N ILE A 36 0.58 3.46 -14.32
CA ILE A 36 0.18 4.46 -15.32
C ILE A 36 0.36 5.88 -14.78
N THR A 37 -0.10 6.15 -13.56
CA THR A 37 -0.09 7.51 -12.97
C THR A 37 1.13 7.73 -12.10
N GLY A 38 1.77 6.67 -11.60
CA GLY A 38 2.83 6.76 -10.60
C GLY A 38 2.35 7.21 -9.22
N LEU A 39 1.04 7.20 -8.99
CA LEU A 39 0.38 7.60 -7.77
C LEU A 39 -0.25 6.38 -7.07
N TRP A 40 -0.70 6.58 -5.84
CA TRP A 40 -1.48 5.57 -5.13
C TRP A 40 -2.91 5.51 -5.69
N ASP A 41 -3.51 4.33 -5.61
CA ASP A 41 -4.89 4.07 -6.03
C ASP A 41 -5.50 3.04 -5.07
N ASP A 42 -6.75 3.21 -4.66
CA ASP A 42 -7.47 2.31 -3.77
C ASP A 42 -8.29 1.24 -4.52
N GLY A 43 -8.19 1.22 -5.85
CA GLY A 43 -8.88 0.31 -6.74
C GLY A 43 -10.21 0.86 -7.27
N ASP A 44 -10.56 2.12 -6.96
CA ASP A 44 -11.74 2.76 -7.54
C ASP A 44 -11.53 3.25 -8.99
N PHE A 45 -10.27 3.48 -9.40
CA PHE A 45 -9.86 4.00 -10.71
C PHE A 45 -10.50 5.36 -11.10
N TYR A 46 -11.13 6.06 -10.16
CA TYR A 46 -11.72 7.38 -10.36
C TYR A 46 -10.82 8.48 -9.83
N SER A 47 -9.97 8.19 -8.84
CA SER A 47 -9.06 9.17 -8.25
C SER A 47 -7.73 8.57 -7.82
N CYS A 48 -6.65 9.30 -8.10
CA CYS A 48 -5.34 8.94 -7.57
C CYS A 48 -5.03 9.70 -6.29
N ILE A 49 -4.37 9.02 -5.37
CA ILE A 49 -3.90 9.53 -4.09
C ILE A 49 -2.43 9.99 -4.24
N PRO A 50 -2.08 11.24 -3.86
CA PRO A 50 -0.71 11.75 -3.92
C PRO A 50 0.30 10.86 -3.18
N LEU A 51 1.55 10.85 -3.62
CA LEU A 51 2.59 9.99 -3.02
C LEU A 51 2.86 10.36 -1.55
N GLU A 52 2.76 11.63 -1.21
CA GLU A 52 2.96 12.19 0.13
C GLU A 52 1.88 11.81 1.14
N ASP A 53 0.69 11.41 0.69
CA ASP A 53 -0.45 11.07 1.56
C ASP A 53 -0.28 9.70 2.22
N VAL A 54 0.66 8.89 1.74
CA VAL A 54 0.95 7.54 2.27
C VAL A 54 2.41 7.47 2.72
N THR A 55 2.62 7.29 4.02
CA THR A 55 3.96 7.32 4.61
C THR A 55 4.58 5.92 4.81
N HIS A 56 3.73 4.91 5.02
CA HIS A 56 4.15 3.54 5.28
C HIS A 56 3.18 2.55 4.62
N TRP A 57 3.71 1.43 4.17
CA TRP A 57 2.95 0.30 3.64
C TRP A 57 3.46 -1.01 4.24
N MET A 58 2.68 -2.07 4.16
CA MET A 58 3.14 -3.43 4.42
C MET A 58 2.55 -4.40 3.39
N PRO A 59 3.25 -5.47 3.03
CA PRO A 59 2.67 -6.49 2.17
C PRO A 59 1.40 -7.05 2.80
N LEU A 60 0.43 -7.43 1.97
CA LEU A 60 -0.71 -8.18 2.47
C LEU A 60 -0.23 -9.50 3.07
N PRO A 61 -0.83 -9.94 4.19
CA PRO A 61 -0.54 -11.26 4.70
C PRO A 61 -0.86 -12.31 3.61
N PRO A 62 -0.10 -13.41 3.56
CA PRO A 62 -0.45 -14.51 2.67
C PRO A 62 -1.89 -14.94 2.96
N MET A 63 -2.61 -15.33 1.91
CA MET A 63 -3.92 -15.95 2.07
C MET A 63 -3.78 -17.10 3.09
N PRO A 64 -4.64 -17.17 4.11
CA PRO A 64 -4.64 -18.32 5.01
C PRO A 64 -4.77 -19.60 4.19
N GLU A 65 -3.94 -20.59 4.48
CA GLU A 65 -4.18 -21.94 4.00
C GLU A 65 -5.50 -22.40 4.64
N GLY A 66 -6.50 -22.74 3.83
CA GLY A 66 -7.75 -23.31 4.34
C GLY A 66 -7.45 -24.62 5.06
N GLU A 67 -8.15 -24.87 6.17
CA GLU A 67 -8.14 -26.19 6.84
C GLU A 67 -8.70 -27.30 5.93
#